data_AF-A0A945STV3-F1
#
_entry.id   AF-A0A945STV3-F1
#
_cell.length_a   1.000
_cell.length_b   1.000
_cell.length_c   1.000
_cell.angle_alpha   90.00
_cell.angle_beta   90.00
_cell.angle_gamma   90.00
#
_symmetry.space_group_name_H-M   'P 1'
#
loop_
_entity.id
_entity.type
_entity.pdbx_description
1 polymer ?
#
loop_
_entity_poly.entity_id
_entity_poly.type
_entity_poly.pdbx_seq_one_letter_code
_entity_poly.pdbx_strand_id
1 'polypeptide(L)' 'GRIEPPYVLTAMGIQDADALCALRVSLGWDTTESDIDRFISEWGKIFDRAAGTRAAD' A
#
# COMPACT_ATOMS: atom_id res chain seq x y z
N GLY A 1 14.35 7.86 3.39
CA GLY A 1 13.86 6.94 2.34
C GLY A 1 13.72 7.72 1.06
N ARG A 2 13.99 7.10 -0.09
CA ARG A 2 13.82 7.71 -1.41
C ARG A 2 12.32 7.81 -1.72
N ILE A 3 11.80 9.01 -1.95
CA ILE A 3 10.40 9.24 -2.35
C ILE A 3 10.39 9.44 -3.87
N GLU A 4 10.70 8.38 -4.60
CA GLU A 4 10.66 8.37 -6.06
C GLU A 4 9.82 7.18 -6.52
N PRO A 5 9.10 7.30 -7.66
CA PRO A 5 8.31 6.20 -8.20
C PRO A 5 9.16 4.93 -8.36
N PRO A 6 8.68 3.75 -7.94
CA PRO A 6 9.41 2.51 -8.15
C PRO A 6 9.65 2.27 -9.64
N TYR A 7 10.93 2.17 -10.04
CA TYR A 7 11.32 1.98 -11.45
C TYR A 7 10.60 0.82 -12.14
N VAL A 8 10.35 -0.28 -11.42
CA VAL A 8 9.63 -1.42 -11.99
C VAL A 8 8.18 -1.06 -12.34
N LEU A 9 7.49 -0.28 -11.50
CA LEU A 9 6.11 0.13 -11.76
C LEU A 9 6.05 1.11 -12.93
N THR A 10 6.98 2.05 -13.02
CA THR A 10 7.05 2.96 -14.17
C THR A 10 7.40 2.23 -15.47
N ALA A 11 8.31 1.24 -15.42
CA ALA A 11 8.60 0.37 -16.56
C ALA A 11 7.41 -0.50 -16.99
N MET A 12 6.49 -0.82 -16.07
CA MET A 12 5.21 -1.48 -16.37
C MET A 12 4.16 -0.52 -16.95
N GLY A 13 4.47 0.77 -17.10
CA GLY A 13 3.55 1.79 -17.62
C GLY A 13 2.58 2.36 -16.58
N ILE A 14 2.79 2.07 -15.29
CA ILE A 14 2.00 2.67 -14.21
C ILE A 14 2.38 4.15 -14.07
N GLN A 15 1.35 5.00 -13.94
CA GLN A 15 1.55 6.44 -13.76
C GLN A 15 2.24 6.73 -12.42
N ASP A 16 3.08 7.77 -12.38
CA ASP A 16 3.87 8.11 -11.18
C ASP A 16 3.00 8.32 -9.94
N ALA A 17 1.83 8.93 -10.09
CA ALA A 17 0.88 9.16 -9.00
C ALA A 17 0.45 7.83 -8.33
N ASP A 18 0.16 6.81 -9.13
CA ASP A 18 -0.25 5.49 -8.65
C ASP A 18 0.96 4.68 -8.14
N ALA A 19 2.09 4.79 -8.83
CA ALA A 19 3.33 4.11 -8.48
C ALA A 19 3.87 4.58 -7.11
N LEU A 20 3.71 5.86 -6.77
CA LEU A 20 4.12 6.43 -5.49
C LEU A 20 3.26 5.96 -4.31
N CYS A 21 2.00 5.59 -4.54
CA CYS A 21 1.12 5.06 -3.49
C CYS A 21 1.02 3.53 -3.45
N ALA A 22 1.84 2.82 -4.24
CA ALA A 22 1.82 1.37 -4.27
C ALA A 22 2.34 0.74 -2.97
N LEU A 23 1.63 -0.26 -2.46
CA LEU A 23 2.03 -1.09 -1.33
C LEU A 23 2.27 -2.52 -1.80
N ARG A 24 3.48 -3.06 -1.56
CA ARG A 24 3.78 -4.48 -1.79
C ARG A 24 3.84 -5.23 -0.47
N VAL A 25 2.99 -6.23 -0.32
CA VAL A 25 2.98 -7.15 0.83
C VAL A 25 3.53 -8.50 0.36
N SER A 26 4.64 -8.93 0.95
CA SER A 26 5.27 -10.22 0.64
C SER A 26 4.99 -11.20 1.79
N LEU A 27 4.51 -12.39 1.43
CA LEU A 27 4.16 -13.45 2.38
C LEU A 27 5.24 -14.54 2.42
N GLY A 28 5.27 -15.30 3.51
CA GLY A 28 6.21 -16.40 3.75
C GLY A 28 5.51 -17.75 3.91
N TRP A 29 6.30 -18.80 4.07
CA TRP A 29 5.80 -20.17 4.25
C TRP A 29 4.99 -20.38 5.53
N ASP A 30 5.14 -19.50 6.51
CA ASP A 30 4.50 -19.51 7.82
C ASP A 30 3.33 -18.53 7.94
N THR A 31 3.04 -17.77 6.87
CA THR A 31 1.89 -16.87 6.87
C THR A 31 0.60 -17.66 6.96
N THR A 32 -0.25 -17.30 7.92
CA THR A 32 -1.55 -17.91 8.14
C THR A 32 -2.68 -17.03 7.60
N GLU A 33 -3.87 -17.61 7.46
CA GLU A 33 -5.09 -16.87 7.12
C GLU A 33 -5.37 -15.75 8.16
N SER A 34 -5.13 -16.03 9.45
CA SER A 34 -5.30 -15.04 10.51
C SER A 34 -4.36 -13.83 10.36
N ASP A 35 -3.17 -14.01 9.77
CA ASP A 35 -2.26 -12.90 9.50
C ASP A 35 -2.79 -12.01 8.39
N ILE A 36 -3.38 -12.62 7.36
CA ILE A 36 -4.01 -11.92 6.23
C ILE A 36 -5.23 -11.14 6.70
N ASP A 37 -6.13 -11.77 7.46
CA ASP A 37 -7.32 -11.13 8.00
C ASP A 37 -6.97 -9.94 8.90
N ARG A 38 -5.96 -10.11 9.75
CA ARG A 38 -5.44 -9.03 10.59
C ARG A 38 -4.88 -7.90 9.74
N PHE A 39 -4.09 -8.19 8.72
CA PHE A 39 -3.55 -7.17 7.82
C PHE A 39 -4.67 -6.38 7.14
N ILE A 40 -5.68 -7.05 6.57
CA ILE A 40 -6.80 -6.39 5.90
C ILE A 40 -7.57 -5.49 6.87
N SER A 41 -7.89 -5.99 8.07
CA SER A 41 -8.62 -5.24 9.10
C SER A 41 -7.88 -3.99 9.55
N GLU A 42 -6.58 -4.10 9.86
CA GLU A 42 -5.79 -2.95 10.31
C GLU A 42 -5.46 -1.98 9.18
N TRP A 43 -5.17 -2.49 7.97
CA TRP A 43 -4.92 -1.65 6.80
C TRP A 43 -6.14 -0.83 6.42
N GLY A 44 -7.35 -1.40 6.48
CA GLY A 44 -8.60 -0.68 6.25
C GLY A 44 -8.75 0.53 7.18
N LYS A 45 -8.50 0.36 8.48
CA LYS A 45 -8.53 1.47 9.46
C LYS A 45 -7.52 2.57 9.14
N ILE A 46 -6.32 2.19 8.69
CA ILE A 46 -5.28 3.16 8.29
C ILE A 46 -5.72 3.93 7.04
N PHE A 47 -6.26 3.23 6.06
CA PHE A 47 -6.78 3.82 4.83
C PHE A 47 -7.90 4.82 5.11
N ASP A 48 -8.89 4.44 5.92
CA ASP A 48 -10.01 5.31 6.30
C ASP A 48 -9.52 6.59 6.99
N ARG A 49 -8.56 6.44 7.91
CA ARG A 49 -7.95 7.60 8.59
C ARG A 49 -7.22 8.52 7.61
N ALA A 50 -6.45 7.96 6.67
CA ALA A 50 -5.72 8.73 5.67
C ALA A 50 -6.66 9.44 4.67
N ALA A 51 -7.79 8.81 4.32
CA ALA A 51 -8.83 9.44 3.51
C ALA A 51 -9.46 10.65 4.22
N GLY A 52 -9.68 10.55 5.54
CA GLY A 52 -10.16 11.67 6.36
C GLY A 52 -9.21 12.86 6.41
N THR A 53 -7.89 12.64 6.32
CA THR A 53 -6.89 13.72 6.26
C THR A 53 -6.92 14.48 4.92
N ARG A 54 -7.10 13.79 3.79
CA ARG A 54 -7.17 14.43 2.45
C ARG A 54 -8.39 15.33 2.24
N ALA A 55 -9.46 15.17 3.01
CA ALA A 55 -10.64 16.02 2.93
C ALA A 55 -10.50 17.34 3.72
N ALA A 56 -9.44 17.49 4.51
CA ALA A 56 -9.13 18.67 5.30
C ALA A 56 -8.07 19.59 4.65
N ASP A 57 -7.60 19.23 3.46
CA ASP A 57 -6.65 20.00 2.63
C ASP A 57 -7.36 20.70 1.45
#